data_AF-A0A3M6ENZ3-F1
#
_entry.id   AF-A0A3M6ENZ3-F1
#
_cell.length_a   1.000
_cell.length_b   1.000
_cell.length_c   1.000
_cell.angle_alpha   90.00
_cell.angle_beta   90.00
_cell.angle_gamma   90.00
#
_symmetry.space_group_name_H-M   'P 1'
#
loop_
_entity.id
_entity.type
_entity.pdbx_description
1 polymer ?
#
loop_
_entity_poly.entity_id
_entity_poly.type
_entity_poly.pdbx_seq_one_letter_code
_entity_poly.pdbx_strand_id
1 'polypeptide(L)'
;MGVETAIIAASIAATAFSAYSTVQSGKQASLNAEAQSDQAQIDADGAASAAVVQADRIRRLARTQAGSANAALAASGVEVGAGTAININEEIIGNAEEDAALTIFNGENQKKRGYVDASNIALNGQQAQSSANSQAVGSVLSTAAQAGMAWKASATRNGTTAKVGGAS
;
A
#
# COMPACT_ATOMS: atom_id res chain seq x y z
N MET A 1 -44.61 -12.26 -26.94
CA MET A 1 -43.54 -11.30 -27.26
C MET A 1 -43.18 -10.35 -26.11
N GLY A 2 -44.12 -9.79 -25.33
CA GLY A 2 -43.79 -8.74 -24.34
C GLY A 2 -43.02 -9.18 -23.08
N VAL A 3 -43.22 -10.41 -22.61
CA VAL A 3 -42.59 -10.90 -21.36
C VAL A 3 -41.10 -11.22 -21.57
N GLU A 4 -40.75 -11.83 -22.71
CA GLU A 4 -39.36 -12.18 -23.04
C GLU A 4 -38.49 -10.94 -23.26
N THR A 5 -39.02 -9.91 -23.93
CA THR A 5 -38.33 -8.63 -24.10
C THR A 5 -38.16 -7.88 -22.78
N ALA A 6 -39.14 -7.95 -21.86
CA ALA A 6 -39.04 -7.33 -20.55
C ALA A 6 -37.99 -8.03 -19.66
N ILE A 7 -37.89 -9.36 -19.72
CA ILE A 7 -36.88 -10.13 -18.99
C ILE A 7 -35.46 -9.81 -19.49
N ILE A 8 -35.28 -9.70 -20.81
CA ILE A 8 -33.97 -9.31 -21.40
C ILE A 8 -33.60 -7.87 -21.04
N ALA A 9 -34.56 -6.94 -21.08
CA ALA A 9 -34.30 -5.55 -20.70
C ALA A 9 -33.97 -5.42 -19.19
N ALA A 10 -34.68 -6.16 -18.34
CA ALA A 10 -34.43 -6.18 -16.90
C ALA A 10 -33.07 -6.82 -16.56
N SER A 11 -32.65 -7.87 -17.25
CA SER A 11 -31.34 -8.50 -17.03
C SER A 11 -30.18 -7.60 -17.45
N ILE A 12 -30.30 -6.90 -18.59
CA ILE A 12 -29.31 -5.90 -19.03
C ILE A 12 -29.21 -4.74 -18.03
N ALA A 13 -30.34 -4.21 -17.56
CA ALA A 13 -30.36 -3.14 -16.57
C ALA A 13 -29.75 -3.57 -15.22
N ALA A 14 -30.05 -4.79 -14.76
CA ALA A 14 -29.46 -5.36 -13.55
C ALA A 14 -27.94 -5.56 -13.67
N THR A 15 -27.44 -6.03 -14.83
CA THR A 15 -26.00 -6.14 -15.09
C THR A 15 -25.32 -4.78 -15.17
N ALA A 16 -25.94 -3.78 -15.79
CA ALA A 16 -25.38 -2.43 -15.85
C ALA A 16 -25.26 -1.82 -14.44
N PHE A 17 -26.27 -2.03 -13.59
CA PHE A 17 -26.25 -1.57 -12.20
C PHE A 17 -25.18 -2.31 -11.37
N SER A 18 -25.06 -3.63 -11.50
CA SER A 18 -24.05 -4.40 -10.78
C SER A 18 -22.64 -4.04 -11.23
N ALA A 19 -22.40 -3.89 -12.53
CA ALA A 19 -21.13 -3.44 -13.10
C ALA A 19 -20.73 -2.04 -12.57
N TYR A 20 -21.69 -1.10 -12.52
CA TYR A 20 -21.45 0.23 -11.94
C TYR A 20 -21.08 0.15 -10.45
N SER A 21 -21.78 -0.67 -9.67
CA SER A 21 -21.48 -0.91 -8.26
C SER A 21 -20.08 -1.50 -8.06
N THR A 22 -19.67 -2.46 -8.91
CA THR A 22 -18.33 -3.06 -8.90
C THR A 22 -17.23 -2.05 -9.23
N VAL A 23 -17.43 -1.17 -10.21
CA VAL A 23 -16.46 -0.10 -10.54
C VAL A 23 -16.31 0.87 -9.37
N GLN A 24 -17.42 1.28 -8.76
CA GLN A 24 -17.42 2.17 -7.60
C GLN A 24 -16.69 1.54 -6.40
N SER A 25 -16.95 0.26 -6.09
CA SER A 25 -16.25 -0.42 -5.00
C SER A 25 -14.76 -0.56 -5.25
N GLY A 26 -14.35 -0.83 -6.50
CA GLY A 26 -12.93 -0.86 -6.90
C GLY A 26 -12.25 0.50 -6.75
N LYS A 27 -12.92 1.59 -7.12
CA LYS A 27 -12.41 2.96 -6.93
C LYS A 27 -12.27 3.31 -5.44
N GLN A 28 -13.25 2.96 -4.62
CA GLN A 28 -13.18 3.15 -3.17
C GLN A 28 -12.04 2.33 -2.55
N ALA A 29 -11.83 1.10 -3.00
CA ALA A 29 -10.72 0.26 -2.55
C ALA A 29 -9.36 0.90 -2.89
N SER A 30 -9.20 1.48 -4.09
CA SER A 30 -8.00 2.21 -4.47
C SER A 30 -7.75 3.42 -3.60
N LEU A 31 -8.76 4.26 -3.37
CA LEU A 31 -8.63 5.44 -2.51
C LEU A 31 -8.27 5.08 -1.06
N ASN A 32 -8.87 4.02 -0.53
CA ASN A 32 -8.55 3.53 0.81
C ASN A 32 -7.12 2.98 0.87
N ALA A 33 -6.67 2.31 -0.19
CA ALA A 33 -5.31 1.80 -0.29
C ALA A 33 -4.28 2.94 -0.40
N GLU A 34 -4.55 3.97 -1.19
CA GLU A 34 -3.71 5.18 -1.25
C GLU A 34 -3.62 5.86 0.12
N ALA A 35 -4.75 6.05 0.81
CA ALA A 35 -4.74 6.63 2.16
C ALA A 35 -3.93 5.78 3.16
N GLN A 36 -4.02 4.45 3.09
CA GLN A 36 -3.21 3.54 3.92
C GLN A 36 -1.73 3.59 3.53
N SER A 37 -1.42 3.72 2.24
CA SER A 37 -0.07 3.87 1.73
C SER A 37 0.58 5.15 2.24
N ASP A 38 -0.13 6.27 2.17
CA ASP A 38 0.33 7.57 2.67
C ASP A 38 0.56 7.52 4.19
N GLN A 39 -0.36 6.91 4.94
CA GLN A 39 -0.19 6.72 6.38
C GLN A 39 1.05 5.88 6.69
N ALA A 40 1.27 4.78 5.97
CA ALA A 40 2.45 3.94 6.15
C ALA A 40 3.76 4.68 5.83
N GLN A 41 3.77 5.57 4.84
CA GLN A 41 4.92 6.44 4.54
C GLN A 41 5.17 7.45 5.65
N ILE A 42 4.12 8.08 6.18
CA ILE A 42 4.22 9.03 7.30
C ILE A 42 4.78 8.34 8.54
N ASP A 43 4.29 7.14 8.87
CA ASP A 43 4.77 6.37 10.02
C ASP A 43 6.24 5.95 9.83
N ALA A 44 6.61 5.55 8.61
CA ALA A 44 7.98 5.22 8.23
C ALA A 44 8.93 6.43 8.36
N ASP A 45 8.49 7.61 7.91
CA ASP A 45 9.24 8.86 8.05
C ASP A 45 9.37 9.30 9.52
N GLY A 46 8.29 9.14 10.29
CA GLY A 46 8.28 9.39 11.73
C GLY A 46 9.28 8.51 12.47
N ALA A 47 9.34 7.21 12.15
CA ALA A 47 10.29 6.27 12.74
C ALA A 47 11.75 6.64 12.42
N ALA A 48 12.05 7.00 11.17
CA ALA A 48 13.39 7.45 10.78
C ALA A 48 13.77 8.76 11.48
N SER A 49 12.85 9.72 11.56
CA SER A 49 13.09 10.98 12.29
C SER A 49 13.33 10.75 13.78
N ALA A 50 12.57 9.85 14.40
CA ALA A 50 12.76 9.48 15.80
C ALA A 50 14.14 8.84 16.04
N ALA A 51 14.61 8.00 15.09
CA ALA A 51 15.94 7.40 15.15
C ALA A 51 17.07 8.46 15.09
N VAL A 52 16.93 9.49 14.26
CA VAL A 52 17.89 10.61 14.21
C VAL A 52 17.93 11.36 15.55
N VAL A 53 16.77 11.68 16.12
CA VAL A 53 16.68 12.33 17.44
C VAL A 53 17.31 11.47 18.54
N GLN A 54 17.10 10.15 18.48
CA GLN A 54 17.72 9.22 19.42
C GLN A 54 19.24 9.15 19.28
N ALA A 55 19.74 9.14 18.04
CA ALA A 55 21.18 9.19 17.76
C ALA A 55 21.83 10.47 18.30
N ASP A 56 21.18 11.62 18.14
CA ASP A 56 21.68 12.88 18.72
C ASP A 56 21.67 12.87 20.25
N ARG A 57 20.68 12.20 20.85
CA ARG A 57 20.64 11.97 22.30
C ARG A 57 21.82 11.11 22.77
N ILE A 58 22.13 10.02 22.06
CA ILE A 58 23.28 9.14 22.35
C ILE A 58 24.58 9.95 22.35
N ARG A 59 24.83 10.72 21.27
CA ARG A 59 26.00 11.61 21.17
C ARG A 59 26.07 12.62 22.32
N ARG A 60 24.94 13.19 22.74
CA ARG A 60 24.90 14.14 23.86
C ARG A 60 25.21 13.46 25.19
N LEU A 61 24.67 12.27 25.44
CA LEU A 61 24.95 11.49 26.65
C LEU A 61 26.42 11.10 26.73
N ALA A 62 27.02 10.68 25.62
CA ALA A 62 28.44 10.34 25.53
C ALA A 62 29.34 11.53 25.90
N ARG A 63 29.06 12.73 25.38
CA ARG A 63 29.80 13.95 25.76
C ARG A 63 29.68 14.26 27.25
N THR A 64 28.49 14.10 27.84
CA THR A 64 28.30 14.28 29.28
C THR A 64 29.06 13.22 30.08
N GLN A 65 29.04 11.97 29.63
CA GLN A 65 29.71 10.86 30.31
C GLN A 65 31.24 11.01 30.25
N ALA A 66 31.79 11.34 29.08
CA ALA A 66 33.17 11.73 28.88
C ALA A 66 33.58 12.89 29.82
N GLY A 67 32.77 13.94 29.90
CA GLY A 67 33.00 15.05 30.84
C GLY A 67 33.01 14.62 32.30
N SER A 68 32.07 13.75 32.70
CA SER A 68 32.00 13.22 34.06
C SER A 68 33.16 12.28 34.40
N ALA A 69 33.60 11.46 33.45
CA ALA A 69 34.75 10.58 33.61
C ALA A 69 36.03 11.41 33.81
N ASN A 70 36.26 12.42 32.96
CA ASN A 70 37.39 13.34 33.15
C ASN A 70 37.34 14.07 34.50
N ALA A 71 36.17 14.57 34.90
CA ALA A 71 36.02 15.24 36.19
C ALA A 71 36.27 14.30 37.38
N ALA A 72 35.79 13.05 37.32
CA ALA A 72 36.01 12.04 38.34
C ALA A 72 37.48 11.62 38.43
N LEU A 73 38.15 11.43 37.29
CA LEU A 73 39.58 11.15 37.24
C LEU A 73 40.39 12.31 37.85
N ALA A 74 40.08 13.55 37.49
CA ALA A 74 40.70 14.75 38.07
C ALA A 74 40.46 14.87 39.58
N ALA A 75 39.25 14.56 40.07
CA ALA A 75 38.90 14.62 41.48
C ALA A 75 39.52 13.49 42.31
N SER A 76 39.78 12.32 41.70
CA SER A 76 40.36 11.16 42.39
C SER A 76 41.83 11.32 42.75
N GLY A 77 42.53 12.33 42.17
CA GLY A 77 43.96 12.58 42.40
C GLY A 77 44.88 11.43 41.97
N VAL A 78 44.33 10.38 41.36
CA VAL A 78 45.10 9.27 40.81
C VAL A 78 45.70 9.76 39.50
N GLU A 79 47.01 9.64 39.37
CA GLU A 79 47.76 9.88 38.14
C GLU A 79 47.44 8.78 37.11
N VAL A 80 46.17 8.66 36.71
CA VAL A 80 45.80 8.02 35.46
C VAL A 80 46.41 8.89 34.37
N GLY A 81 47.63 8.56 33.97
CA GLY A 81 48.39 9.33 32.99
C GLY A 81 47.53 9.72 31.79
N ALA A 82 47.81 10.89 31.18
CA ALA A 82 46.99 11.49 30.14
C ALA A 82 46.50 10.50 29.06
N GLY A 83 47.28 9.46 28.74
CA GLY A 83 46.87 8.39 27.82
C GLY A 83 45.66 7.55 28.25
N THR A 84 45.49 7.23 29.54
CA THR A 84 44.36 6.40 30.01
C THR A 84 43.04 7.18 29.99
N ALA A 85 43.09 8.46 30.36
CA ALA A 85 41.91 9.34 30.29
C ALA A 85 41.49 9.62 28.84
N ILE A 86 42.46 9.82 27.93
CA ILE A 86 42.20 10.01 26.50
C ILE A 86 41.58 8.74 25.88
N ASN A 87 42.14 7.56 26.15
CA ASN A 87 41.60 6.30 25.62
C ASN A 87 40.17 6.03 26.09
N ILE A 88 39.85 6.27 27.38
CA ILE A 88 38.47 6.09 27.90
C ILE A 88 37.51 7.05 27.19
N ASN A 89 37.92 8.30 26.96
CA ASN A 89 37.10 9.28 26.26
C ASN A 89 36.86 8.90 24.80
N GLU A 90 37.91 8.47 24.10
CA GLU A 90 37.82 7.99 22.72
C GLU A 90 36.91 6.77 22.62
N GLU A 91 36.99 5.84 23.57
CA GLU A 91 36.12 4.66 23.62
C GLU A 91 34.66 5.04 23.88
N ILE A 92 34.38 5.95 24.83
CA ILE A 92 33.02 6.44 25.11
C ILE A 92 32.42 7.13 23.88
N ILE A 93 33.18 8.02 23.23
CA ILE A 93 32.71 8.76 22.06
C ILE A 93 32.58 7.81 20.86
N GLY A 94 33.55 6.93 20.64
CA GLY A 94 33.55 5.96 19.53
C GLY A 94 32.38 4.99 19.60
N ASN A 95 32.13 4.38 20.76
CA ASN A 95 30.99 3.49 20.97
C ASN A 95 29.66 4.22 20.77
N ALA A 96 29.56 5.47 21.23
CA ALA A 96 28.36 6.26 21.06
C ALA A 96 28.11 6.69 19.61
N GLU A 97 29.16 6.94 18.83
CA GLU A 97 29.06 7.21 17.41
C GLU A 97 28.63 5.97 16.63
N GLU A 98 29.16 4.80 16.98
CA GLU A 98 28.74 3.52 16.42
C GLU A 98 27.25 3.23 16.73
N ASP A 99 26.83 3.37 17.99
CA ASP A 99 25.44 3.20 18.42
C ASP A 99 24.50 4.19 17.71
N ALA A 100 24.92 5.45 17.58
CA ALA A 100 24.16 6.47 16.87
C ALA A 100 24.03 6.14 15.37
N ALA A 101 25.11 5.68 14.74
CA ALA A 101 25.11 5.28 13.33
C ALA A 101 24.21 4.05 13.10
N LEU A 102 24.31 3.03 13.96
CA LEU A 102 23.43 1.85 13.91
C LEU A 102 21.97 2.23 14.15
N THR A 103 21.69 3.16 15.06
CA THR A 103 20.33 3.66 15.32
C THR A 103 19.74 4.31 14.07
N ILE A 104 20.47 5.23 13.43
CA ILE A 104 20.02 5.89 12.19
C ILE A 104 19.85 4.85 11.08
N PHE A 105 20.81 3.96 10.90
CA PHE A 105 20.78 2.94 9.86
C PHE A 105 19.58 1.99 10.01
N ASN A 106 19.27 1.58 11.23
CA ASN A 106 18.08 0.78 11.52
C ASN A 106 16.79 1.55 11.24
N GLY A 107 16.73 2.84 11.60
CA GLY A 107 15.61 3.73 11.27
C GLY A 107 15.42 3.90 9.76
N GLU A 108 16.50 4.12 9.00
CA GLU A 108 16.44 4.22 7.53
C GLU A 108 16.02 2.91 6.88
N ASN A 109 16.50 1.77 7.37
CA ASN A 109 16.06 0.46 6.88
C ASN A 109 14.59 0.21 7.18
N GLN A 110 14.10 0.61 8.35
CA GLN A 110 12.69 0.55 8.68
C GLN A 110 11.86 1.46 7.75
N LYS A 111 12.36 2.66 7.45
CA LYS A 111 11.73 3.56 6.47
C LYS A 111 11.65 2.93 5.08
N LYS A 112 12.75 2.37 4.57
CA LYS A 112 12.78 1.69 3.26
C LYS A 112 11.77 0.55 3.20
N ARG A 113 11.67 -0.27 4.26
CA ARG A 113 10.67 -1.33 4.35
C ARG A 113 9.25 -0.77 4.33
N GLY A 114 8.95 0.25 5.14
CA GLY A 114 7.64 0.90 5.15
C GLY A 114 7.25 1.50 3.80
N TYR A 115 8.20 2.07 3.05
CA TYR A 115 7.95 2.58 1.69
C TYR A 115 7.67 1.46 0.68
N VAL A 116 8.35 0.31 0.80
CA VAL A 116 8.04 -0.87 -0.01
C VAL A 116 6.63 -1.38 0.29
N ASP A 117 6.27 -1.47 1.56
CA ASP A 117 4.93 -1.88 1.99
C ASP A 117 3.86 -0.89 1.49
N ALA A 118 4.10 0.41 1.62
CA ALA A 118 3.24 1.46 1.10
C ALA A 118 3.06 1.35 -0.43
N SER A 119 4.14 1.13 -1.17
CA SER A 119 4.08 0.91 -2.62
C SER A 119 3.25 -0.34 -2.95
N ASN A 120 3.41 -1.42 -2.18
CA ASN A 120 2.65 -2.65 -2.37
C ASN A 120 1.15 -2.43 -2.09
N ILE A 121 0.80 -1.67 -1.04
CA ILE A 121 -0.60 -1.34 -0.73
C ILE A 121 -1.23 -0.55 -1.88
N ALA A 122 -0.55 0.52 -2.35
CA ALA A 122 -1.02 1.33 -3.46
C ALA A 122 -1.19 0.51 -4.75
N LEU A 123 -0.20 -0.33 -5.08
CA LEU A 123 -0.27 -1.23 -6.24
C LEU A 123 -1.43 -2.22 -6.14
N ASN A 124 -1.68 -2.83 -4.98
CA ASN A 124 -2.82 -3.71 -4.77
C ASN A 124 -4.16 -2.98 -4.95
N GLY A 125 -4.25 -1.74 -4.48
CA GLY A 125 -5.43 -0.88 -4.69
C GLY A 125 -5.70 -0.60 -6.17
N GLN A 126 -4.67 -0.21 -6.92
CA GLN A 126 -4.78 0.01 -8.37
C GLN A 126 -5.13 -1.28 -9.12
N GLN A 127 -4.52 -2.41 -8.73
CA GLN A 127 -4.83 -3.72 -9.30
C GLN A 127 -6.28 -4.12 -9.03
N ALA A 128 -6.80 -3.86 -7.83
CA ALA A 128 -8.20 -4.11 -7.47
C ALA A 128 -9.15 -3.25 -8.30
N GLN A 129 -8.85 -1.96 -8.48
CA GLN A 129 -9.63 -1.07 -9.34
C GLN A 129 -9.62 -1.53 -10.80
N SER A 130 -8.44 -1.87 -11.34
CA SER A 130 -8.31 -2.38 -12.71
C SER A 130 -9.07 -3.69 -12.90
N SER A 131 -9.01 -4.58 -11.91
CA SER A 131 -9.73 -5.87 -11.94
C SER A 131 -11.24 -5.67 -11.86
N ALA A 132 -11.70 -4.74 -11.02
CA ALA A 132 -13.10 -4.37 -10.91
C ALA A 132 -13.65 -3.77 -12.22
N ASN A 133 -12.90 -2.88 -12.85
CA ASN A 133 -13.23 -2.34 -14.18
C ASN A 133 -13.29 -3.45 -15.23
N SER A 134 -12.31 -4.36 -15.23
CA SER A 134 -12.26 -5.47 -16.18
C SER A 134 -13.43 -6.45 -16.00
N GLN A 135 -13.79 -6.77 -14.74
CA GLN A 135 -14.97 -7.58 -14.43
C GLN A 135 -16.27 -6.89 -14.82
N ALA A 136 -16.39 -5.59 -14.56
CA ALA A 136 -17.56 -4.80 -14.97
C ALA A 136 -17.73 -4.77 -16.49
N VAL A 137 -16.65 -4.56 -17.25
CA VAL A 137 -16.68 -4.62 -18.72
C VAL A 137 -17.00 -6.03 -19.21
N GLY A 138 -16.37 -7.07 -18.64
CA GLY A 138 -16.60 -8.47 -19.02
C GLY A 138 -18.03 -8.94 -18.72
N SER A 139 -18.60 -8.54 -17.59
CA SER A 139 -19.99 -8.84 -17.22
C SER A 139 -20.99 -8.14 -18.14
N VAL A 140 -20.80 -6.85 -18.44
CA VAL A 140 -21.64 -6.14 -19.42
C VAL A 140 -21.52 -6.76 -20.82
N LEU A 141 -20.29 -7.05 -21.28
CA LEU A 141 -20.05 -7.62 -22.61
C LEU A 141 -20.63 -9.04 -22.74
N SER A 142 -20.47 -9.89 -21.72
CA SER A 142 -21.02 -11.25 -21.72
C SER A 142 -22.55 -11.24 -21.67
N THR A 143 -23.18 -10.39 -20.86
CA THR A 143 -24.64 -10.20 -20.87
C THR A 143 -25.12 -9.67 -22.23
N ALA A 144 -24.42 -8.70 -22.82
CA ALA A 144 -24.75 -8.19 -24.15
C ALA A 144 -24.63 -9.26 -25.24
N ALA A 145 -23.56 -10.07 -25.20
CA ALA A 145 -23.36 -11.19 -26.13
C ALA A 145 -24.46 -12.27 -25.97
N GLN A 146 -24.84 -12.61 -24.74
CA GLN A 146 -25.94 -13.54 -24.48
C GLN A 146 -27.29 -13.00 -24.97
N ALA A 147 -27.58 -11.73 -24.74
CA ALA A 147 -28.79 -11.08 -25.24
C ALA A 147 -28.81 -11.04 -26.78
N GLY A 148 -27.70 -10.72 -27.43
CA GLY A 148 -27.55 -10.74 -28.89
C GLY A 148 -27.69 -12.14 -29.48
N MET A 149 -27.12 -13.17 -28.84
CA MET A 149 -27.27 -14.57 -29.21
C MET A 149 -28.72 -15.05 -29.02
N ALA A 150 -29.38 -14.68 -27.93
CA ALA A 150 -30.79 -15.00 -27.68
C ALA A 150 -31.70 -14.34 -28.71
N TRP A 151 -31.44 -13.08 -29.08
CA TRP A 151 -32.15 -12.38 -30.14
C TRP A 151 -31.92 -13.02 -31.52
N LYS A 152 -30.67 -13.38 -31.85
CA LYS A 152 -30.35 -14.09 -33.10
C LYS A 152 -31.02 -15.48 -33.15
N ALA A 153 -31.05 -16.20 -32.03
CA ALA A 153 -31.72 -17.50 -31.93
C ALA A 153 -33.24 -17.36 -32.05
N SER A 154 -33.85 -16.34 -31.46
CA SER A 154 -35.28 -16.06 -31.61
C SER A 154 -35.63 -15.60 -33.03
N ALA A 155 -34.80 -14.76 -33.65
CA ALA A 155 -34.94 -14.34 -35.04
C ALA A 155 -34.80 -15.52 -36.02
N THR A 156 -33.89 -16.47 -35.74
CA THR A 156 -33.72 -17.69 -36.54
C THR A 156 -34.94 -18.61 -36.41
N ARG A 157 -35.48 -18.78 -35.19
CA ARG A 157 -36.72 -19.53 -34.96
C ARG A 157 -37.94 -18.87 -35.63
N ASN A 158 -38.03 -17.54 -35.60
CA ASN A 158 -39.09 -16.78 -36.30
C ASN A 158 -38.92 -16.80 -37.84
N GLY A 159 -37.70 -16.88 -38.34
CA GLY A 159 -37.42 -17.03 -39.76
C GLY A 159 -37.81 -18.40 -40.31
N THR A 160 -37.75 -19.45 -39.50
CA THR A 160 -38.19 -20.81 -39.87
C THR A 160 -39.70 -21.04 -39.77
N THR A 161 -40.45 -20.24 -39.00
CA THR A 161 -41.92 -20.31 -38.92
C THR A 161 -42.63 -19.50 -40.01
N ALA A 162 -41.95 -18.58 -40.68
CA ALA A 162 -42.51 -17.79 -41.79
C ALA A 162 -42.63 -18.57 -43.13
N LYS A 163 -42.36 -19.89 -43.14
CA LYS A 163 -42.48 -20.76 -44.33
C LYS A 163 -43.33 -22.01 -44.10
N VAL A 164 -44.42 -21.96 -43.33
CA VAL A 164 -45.46 -23.00 -43.39
C VAL A 164 -46.83 -22.36 -43.17
N GLY A 165 -47.45 -21.86 -44.24
CA GLY A 165 -48.76 -21.22 -44.16
C GLY A 165 -49.23 -20.60 -45.46
N GLY A 166 -49.17 -21.34 -46.57
CA GLY A 166 -49.71 -20.90 -47.86
C GLY A 166 -49.74 -22.05 -48.87
N ALA A 167 -50.95 -22.35 -49.35
CA ALA A 167 -51.34 -23.46 -50.25
C ALA A 167 -51.20 -24.85 -49.59
N SER A 168 -52.24 -25.66 -49.47
CA SER A 168 -53.37 -25.95 -50.35
C SER A 168 -54.52 -26.57 -49.55
#